data_AF-A0A498NWH9-F1
#
_entry.id   AF-A0A498NWH9-F1
#
_cell.length_a   1.000
_cell.length_b   1.000
_cell.length_c   1.000
_cell.angle_alpha   90.00
_cell.angle_beta   90.00
_cell.angle_gamma   90.00
#
_symmetry.space_group_name_H-M   'P 1'
#
loop_
_entity.id
_entity.type
_entity.pdbx_description
1 polymer ?
#
loop_
_entity_poly.entity_id
_entity_poly.type
_entity_poly.pdbx_seq_one_letter_code
_entity_poly.pdbx_strand_id
1 'polypeptide(L)'
;MCNFYQSSLTYLEQRYDFSDSNYQKKVASLALKKSPFNFSHLCEAVEVLQLSKKLDMDALYDEYCVVLPHQQAIVQSGATVVEKWATLLKHTHTPNMTALASFLLSVPITNASVERVFSLMTGCWTDTRNRCSVNLIKSEIQVKSNFTFSCKDFYTYVVKEKVLLNAVRSNKKYKFKKKPEALPC
;
A
#
# COMPACT_ATOMS: atom_id res chain seq x y z
N MET A 1 25.17 26.59 -23.40
CA MET A 1 25.48 25.87 -22.15
C MET A 1 24.21 25.92 -21.29
N CYS A 2 23.47 24.82 -21.13
CA CYS A 2 22.33 24.82 -20.20
C CYS A 2 22.88 25.00 -18.79
N ASN A 3 22.33 25.94 -18.02
CA ASN A 3 22.68 26.05 -16.61
C ASN A 3 22.14 24.83 -15.85
N PHE A 4 22.67 24.59 -14.65
CA PHE A 4 22.30 23.45 -13.80
C PHE A 4 20.78 23.31 -13.62
N TYR A 5 20.08 24.44 -13.50
CA TYR A 5 18.62 24.48 -13.35
C TYR A 5 17.91 23.91 -14.59
N GLN A 6 18.30 24.36 -15.79
CA GLN A 6 17.72 23.87 -17.04
C GLN A 6 18.00 22.38 -17.26
N SER A 7 19.22 21.93 -16.96
CA SER A 7 19.56 20.50 -17.02
C SER A 7 18.73 19.66 -16.04
N SER A 8 18.46 20.18 -14.85
CA SER A 8 17.62 19.52 -13.85
C SER A 8 16.17 19.44 -14.29
N LEU A 9 15.61 20.52 -14.85
CA LEU A 9 14.26 20.53 -15.42
C LEU A 9 14.12 19.50 -16.53
N THR A 10 15.03 19.53 -17.52
CA THR A 10 15.01 18.57 -18.63
C THR A 10 15.12 17.12 -18.14
N TYR A 11 15.94 16.85 -17.11
CA TYR A 11 16.04 15.52 -16.52
C TYR A 11 14.71 15.03 -15.93
N LEU A 12 13.98 15.93 -15.25
CA LEU A 12 12.69 15.62 -14.63
C LEU A 12 11.60 15.44 -15.67
N GLU A 13 11.48 16.35 -16.64
CA GLU A 13 10.49 16.30 -17.73
C GLU A 13 10.63 15.04 -18.59
N GLN A 14 11.84 14.49 -18.72
CA GLN A 14 12.07 13.21 -19.41
C GLN A 14 11.58 11.99 -18.64
N ARG A 15 11.44 12.07 -17.31
CA ARG A 15 11.13 10.92 -16.43
C ARG A 15 9.74 10.97 -15.82
N TYR A 16 9.16 12.15 -15.74
CA TYR A 16 7.86 12.37 -15.12
C TYR A 16 6.96 13.13 -16.08
N ASP A 17 5.73 12.65 -16.16
CA ASP A 17 4.67 13.35 -16.88
C ASP A 17 4.11 14.47 -16.01
N PHE A 18 4.39 15.73 -16.35
CA PHE A 18 3.83 16.90 -15.66
C PHE A 18 2.57 17.44 -16.33
N SER A 19 2.09 16.81 -17.41
CA SER A 19 0.86 17.19 -18.10
C SER A 19 -0.37 17.07 -17.18
N ASP A 20 -1.49 17.67 -17.58
CA ASP A 20 -2.76 17.53 -16.86
C ASP A 20 -3.39 16.13 -17.02
N SER A 21 -2.96 15.36 -18.02
CA SER A 21 -3.41 13.98 -18.22
C SER A 21 -2.77 12.96 -17.27
N ASN A 22 -1.74 13.37 -16.53
CA ASN A 22 -1.01 12.56 -15.59
C ASN A 22 -1.95 11.92 -14.54
N TYR A 23 -1.73 10.63 -14.23
CA TYR A 23 -2.62 9.90 -13.32
C TYR A 23 -2.63 10.47 -11.89
N GLN A 24 -1.48 10.94 -11.38
CA GLN A 24 -1.38 11.56 -10.05
C GLN A 24 -2.25 12.83 -9.96
N LYS A 25 -2.36 13.60 -11.04
CA LYS A 25 -3.28 14.76 -11.07
C LYS A 25 -4.74 14.33 -11.03
N LYS A 26 -5.12 13.29 -11.78
CA LYS A 26 -6.50 12.77 -11.80
C LYS A 26 -6.96 12.22 -10.44
N VAL A 27 -6.05 11.68 -9.63
CA VAL A 27 -6.38 11.20 -8.27
C VAL A 27 -6.08 12.22 -7.16
N ALA A 28 -5.57 13.41 -7.49
CA ALA A 28 -5.09 14.38 -6.48
C ALA A 28 -6.20 14.88 -5.55
N SER A 29 -7.43 14.97 -6.05
CA SER A 29 -8.62 15.36 -5.26
C SER A 29 -8.91 14.37 -4.13
N LEU A 30 -8.56 13.10 -4.29
CA LEU A 30 -8.72 12.04 -3.29
C LEU A 30 -7.67 12.12 -2.16
N ALA A 31 -6.73 13.06 -2.23
CA ALA A 31 -5.80 13.34 -1.14
C ALA A 31 -6.44 14.11 0.04
N LEU A 32 -7.69 14.59 -0.11
CA LEU A 32 -8.48 15.24 0.94
C LEU A 32 -7.77 16.41 1.63
N LYS A 33 -6.99 17.20 0.87
CA LYS A 33 -6.13 18.26 1.39
C LYS A 33 -6.85 19.58 1.66
N LYS A 34 -7.61 20.09 0.68
CA LYS A 34 -8.18 21.45 0.71
C LYS A 34 -9.68 21.48 0.47
N SER A 35 -10.19 20.55 -0.32
CA SER A 35 -11.60 20.49 -0.71
C SER A 35 -12.12 19.06 -0.65
N PRO A 36 -13.44 18.88 -0.42
CA PRO A 36 -14.14 17.63 -0.70
C PRO A 36 -13.95 17.20 -2.16
N PHE A 37 -14.11 15.91 -2.44
CA PHE A 37 -14.19 15.40 -3.80
C PHE A 37 -15.66 15.27 -4.22
N ASN A 38 -15.93 15.40 -5.52
CA ASN A 38 -17.23 15.11 -6.12
C ASN A 38 -17.19 13.73 -6.80
N PHE A 39 -18.34 13.29 -7.31
CA PHE A 39 -18.44 12.00 -7.99
C PHE A 39 -17.61 11.92 -9.28
N SER A 40 -17.43 13.02 -10.02
CA SER A 40 -16.58 13.03 -11.23
C SER A 40 -15.14 12.63 -10.89
N HIS A 41 -14.61 13.11 -9.77
CA HIS A 41 -13.28 12.72 -9.31
C HIS A 41 -13.18 11.21 -9.03
N LEU A 42 -14.25 10.59 -8.52
CA LEU A 42 -14.27 9.13 -8.32
C LEU A 42 -14.29 8.40 -9.67
N CYS A 43 -15.10 8.84 -10.63
CA CYS A 43 -15.12 8.27 -11.98
C CYS A 43 -13.74 8.34 -12.64
N GLU A 44 -13.08 9.50 -12.59
CA GLU A 44 -11.73 9.69 -13.14
C GLU A 44 -10.70 8.79 -12.45
N ALA A 45 -10.78 8.65 -11.13
CA ALA A 45 -9.90 7.75 -10.39
C ALA A 45 -10.13 6.28 -10.76
N VAL A 46 -11.39 5.84 -10.87
CA VAL A 46 -11.73 4.47 -11.27
C VAL A 46 -11.22 4.17 -12.68
N GLU A 47 -11.37 5.13 -13.60
CA GLU A 47 -10.89 5.00 -14.98
C GLU A 47 -9.36 4.90 -15.02
N VAL A 48 -8.64 5.84 -14.39
CA VAL A 48 -7.17 5.89 -14.47
C VAL A 48 -6.51 4.72 -13.73
N LEU A 49 -7.14 4.21 -12.67
CA LEU A 49 -6.70 3.03 -11.91
C LEU A 49 -7.17 1.71 -12.54
N GLN A 50 -7.92 1.78 -13.65
CA GLN A 50 -8.46 0.62 -14.39
C GLN A 50 -9.31 -0.31 -13.51
N LEU A 51 -10.13 0.28 -12.64
CA LEU A 51 -10.98 -0.45 -11.69
C LEU A 51 -12.43 -0.60 -12.17
N SER A 52 -12.81 -0.07 -13.33
CA SER A 52 -14.20 -0.06 -13.83
C SER A 52 -14.84 -1.44 -13.97
N LYS A 53 -14.04 -2.51 -14.16
CA LYS A 53 -14.56 -3.90 -14.23
C LYS A 53 -14.70 -4.58 -12.87
N LYS A 54 -14.16 -3.96 -11.81
CA LYS A 54 -14.12 -4.53 -10.45
C LYS A 54 -15.08 -3.84 -9.50
N LEU A 55 -15.45 -2.60 -9.80
CA LEU A 55 -16.33 -1.78 -8.98
C LEU A 55 -17.68 -1.66 -9.66
N ASP A 56 -18.73 -1.70 -8.86
CA ASP A 56 -20.07 -1.34 -9.28
C ASP A 56 -20.19 0.19 -9.19
N MET A 57 -20.35 0.85 -10.35
CA MET A 57 -20.37 2.32 -10.44
C MET A 57 -21.65 2.93 -9.87
N ASP A 58 -22.78 2.22 -9.94
CA ASP A 58 -24.05 2.69 -9.39
C ASP A 58 -23.99 2.58 -7.86
N ALA A 59 -23.52 1.44 -7.34
CA ALA A 59 -23.29 1.29 -5.90
C ALA A 59 -22.22 2.28 -5.39
N LEU A 60 -21.18 2.59 -6.17
CA LEU A 60 -20.19 3.60 -5.80
C LEU A 60 -20.81 5.00 -5.69
N TYR A 61 -21.79 5.34 -6.52
CA TYR A 61 -22.52 6.61 -6.40
C TYR A 61 -23.35 6.67 -5.12
N ASP A 62 -24.05 5.59 -4.80
CA ASP A 62 -24.82 5.49 -3.54
C ASP A 62 -23.89 5.64 -2.33
N GLU A 63 -22.74 4.96 -2.35
CA GLU A 63 -21.71 5.06 -1.32
C GLU A 63 -21.13 6.49 -1.23
N TYR A 64 -20.93 7.16 -2.35
CA TYR A 64 -20.53 8.57 -2.38
C TYR A 64 -21.55 9.46 -1.66
N CYS A 65 -22.84 9.26 -1.91
CA CYS A 65 -23.90 10.01 -1.24
C CYS A 65 -23.90 9.80 0.27
N VAL A 66 -23.56 8.59 0.75
CA VAL A 66 -23.41 8.29 2.19
C VAL A 66 -22.26 9.07 2.82
N VAL A 67 -21.10 9.17 2.15
CA VAL A 67 -19.91 9.83 2.72
C VAL A 67 -19.91 11.35 2.53
N LEU A 68 -20.66 11.87 1.56
CA LEU A 68 -20.70 13.29 1.17
C LEU A 68 -20.91 14.25 2.37
N PRO A 69 -21.86 14.04 3.29
CA PRO A 69 -22.08 14.94 4.43
C PRO A 69 -20.89 15.02 5.39
N HIS A 70 -20.06 13.98 5.41
CA HIS A 70 -18.95 13.87 6.35
C HIS A 70 -17.62 14.38 5.78
N GLN A 71 -17.51 14.56 4.45
CA GLN A 71 -16.25 14.91 3.80
C GLN A 71 -15.66 16.23 4.30
N GLN A 72 -16.49 17.26 4.50
CA GLN A 72 -15.99 18.59 4.88
C GLN A 72 -15.24 18.57 6.21
N ALA A 73 -15.80 17.87 7.21
CA ALA A 73 -15.15 17.71 8.52
C ALA A 73 -13.84 16.93 8.41
N ILE A 74 -13.80 15.87 7.58
CA ILE A 74 -12.60 15.07 7.35
C ILE A 74 -11.50 15.88 6.65
N VAL A 75 -11.84 16.68 5.63
CA VAL A 75 -10.88 17.52 4.91
C VAL A 75 -10.24 18.55 5.84
N GLN A 76 -11.03 19.15 6.72
CA GLN A 76 -10.57 20.13 7.72
C GLN A 76 -9.74 19.52 8.85
N SER A 77 -9.75 18.19 9.01
CA SER A 77 -8.90 17.53 10.00
C SER A 77 -7.41 17.66 9.64
N GLY A 78 -6.56 17.80 10.66
CA GLY A 78 -5.10 17.76 10.52
C GLY A 78 -4.52 16.35 10.34
N ALA A 79 -5.37 15.34 10.15
CA ALA A 79 -4.96 13.94 10.04
C ALA A 79 -4.28 13.64 8.71
N THR A 80 -3.53 12.54 8.67
CA THR A 80 -2.91 12.03 7.44
C THR A 80 -3.98 11.55 6.44
N VAL A 81 -3.62 11.44 5.16
CA VAL A 81 -4.56 10.97 4.12
C VAL A 81 -5.14 9.59 4.44
N VAL A 82 -4.33 8.69 5.01
CA VAL A 82 -4.76 7.34 5.40
C VAL A 82 -5.77 7.40 6.54
N GLU A 83 -5.50 8.20 7.57
CA GLU A 83 -6.41 8.39 8.71
C GLU A 83 -7.72 9.06 8.29
N LYS A 84 -7.67 10.00 7.35
CA LYS A 84 -8.85 10.65 6.77
C LYS A 84 -9.76 9.62 6.09
N TRP A 85 -9.21 8.80 5.21
CA TRP A 85 -9.94 7.72 4.55
C TRP A 85 -10.46 6.68 5.55
N ALA A 86 -9.63 6.25 6.50
CA ALA A 86 -10.05 5.31 7.53
C ALA A 86 -11.23 5.86 8.34
N THR A 87 -11.18 7.13 8.75
CA THR A 87 -12.26 7.77 9.52
C THR A 87 -13.54 7.93 8.69
N LEU A 88 -13.41 8.31 7.42
CA LEU A 88 -14.54 8.46 6.51
C LEU A 88 -15.30 7.14 6.29
N LEU A 89 -14.58 6.01 6.26
CA LEU A 89 -15.13 4.69 5.93
C LEU A 89 -15.49 3.84 7.16
N LYS A 90 -15.00 4.17 8.36
CA LYS A 90 -15.07 3.33 9.56
C LYS A 90 -16.48 2.90 9.97
N HIS A 91 -17.47 3.75 9.73
CA HIS A 91 -18.85 3.55 10.19
C HIS A 91 -19.86 3.53 9.04
N THR A 92 -19.38 3.35 7.81
CA THR A 92 -20.21 3.32 6.60
C THR A 92 -20.07 1.99 5.90
N HIS A 93 -21.18 1.41 5.43
CA HIS A 93 -21.12 0.23 4.58
C HIS A 93 -20.83 0.67 3.14
N THR A 94 -19.55 0.84 2.83
CA THR A 94 -19.08 1.41 1.56
C THR A 94 -18.00 0.52 0.92
N PRO A 95 -18.35 -0.68 0.43
CA PRO A 95 -17.38 -1.65 -0.11
C PRO A 95 -16.64 -1.16 -1.37
N ASN A 96 -17.31 -0.48 -2.31
CA ASN A 96 -16.67 0.00 -3.54
C ASN A 96 -15.69 1.14 -3.26
N MET A 97 -16.09 2.08 -2.41
CA MET A 97 -15.27 3.20 -1.94
C MET A 97 -14.07 2.68 -1.14
N THR A 98 -14.28 1.68 -0.30
CA THR A 98 -13.20 1.03 0.47
C THR A 98 -12.21 0.34 -0.46
N ALA A 99 -12.69 -0.36 -1.49
CA ALA A 99 -11.83 -1.00 -2.48
C ALA A 99 -11.00 0.03 -3.27
N LEU A 100 -11.62 1.13 -3.71
CA LEU A 100 -10.94 2.22 -4.40
C LEU A 100 -9.87 2.89 -3.51
N ALA A 101 -10.23 3.29 -2.30
CA ALA A 101 -9.32 3.91 -1.35
C ALA A 101 -8.16 2.98 -0.96
N SER A 102 -8.46 1.70 -0.70
CA SER A 102 -7.45 0.69 -0.38
C SER A 102 -6.47 0.49 -1.54
N PHE A 103 -6.96 0.43 -2.78
CA PHE A 103 -6.10 0.33 -3.95
C PHE A 103 -5.20 1.56 -4.08
N LEU A 104 -5.78 2.77 -4.00
CA LEU A 104 -5.03 4.02 -4.09
C LEU A 104 -3.91 4.12 -3.04
N LEU A 105 -4.22 3.77 -1.78
CA LEU A 105 -3.28 3.82 -0.67
C LEU A 105 -2.28 2.66 -0.65
N SER A 106 -2.53 1.59 -1.41
CA SER A 106 -1.60 0.47 -1.56
C SER A 106 -0.44 0.77 -2.52
N VAL A 107 -0.57 1.79 -3.37
CA VAL A 107 0.47 2.18 -4.31
C VAL A 107 1.52 3.02 -3.58
N PRO A 108 2.77 2.52 -3.42
CA PRO A 108 3.81 3.29 -2.76
C PRO A 108 4.21 4.49 -3.61
N ILE A 109 4.21 5.68 -3.02
CA ILE A 109 4.58 6.93 -3.69
C ILE A 109 6.12 7.06 -3.83
N THR A 110 6.88 6.32 -3.03
CA THR A 110 8.34 6.41 -2.97
C THR A 110 8.99 5.05 -3.11
N ASN A 111 10.18 5.03 -3.73
CA ASN A 111 11.03 3.85 -3.76
C ASN A 111 11.64 3.49 -2.40
N ALA A 112 11.48 4.31 -1.36
CA ALA A 112 12.07 4.09 -0.04
C ALA A 112 11.71 2.73 0.59
N SER A 113 10.52 2.19 0.31
CA SER A 113 10.14 0.85 0.76
C SER A 113 10.99 -0.23 0.07
N VAL A 114 11.19 -0.12 -1.24
CA VAL A 114 12.00 -1.02 -2.06
C VAL A 114 13.49 -0.87 -1.75
N GLU A 115 13.98 0.36 -1.57
CA GLU A 115 15.37 0.65 -1.19
C GLU A 115 15.72 0.04 0.17
N ARG A 116 14.79 0.05 1.14
CA ARG A 116 14.97 -0.65 2.41
C ARG A 116 15.12 -2.16 2.21
N VAL A 117 14.34 -2.75 1.31
CA VAL A 117 14.48 -4.16 0.93
C VAL A 117 15.83 -4.43 0.28
N PHE A 118 16.31 -3.54 -0.60
CA PHE A 118 17.64 -3.65 -1.21
C PHE A 118 18.76 -3.52 -0.17
N SER A 119 18.66 -2.60 0.78
CA SER A 119 19.60 -2.48 1.89
C SER A 119 19.67 -3.79 2.72
N LEU A 120 18.51 -4.36 3.06
CA LEU A 120 18.44 -5.67 3.72
C LEU A 120 19.06 -6.78 2.88
N MET A 121 18.82 -6.77 1.57
CA MET A 121 19.37 -7.75 0.63
C MET A 121 20.89 -7.68 0.58
N THR A 122 21.46 -6.48 0.45
CA THR A 122 22.91 -6.25 0.49
C THR A 122 23.52 -6.75 1.80
N GLY A 123 22.86 -6.52 2.93
CA GLY A 123 23.31 -7.06 4.22
C GLY A 123 23.21 -8.59 4.34
N CYS A 124 22.27 -9.22 3.65
CA CYS A 124 22.11 -10.69 3.65
C CYS A 124 23.03 -11.40 2.64
N TRP A 125 23.49 -10.69 1.61
CA TRP A 125 24.30 -11.20 0.50
C TRP A 125 25.77 -10.78 0.64
N THR A 126 26.46 -11.37 1.60
CA THR A 126 27.90 -11.15 1.85
C THR A 126 28.75 -12.27 1.24
N ASP A 127 30.05 -12.03 1.01
CA ASP A 127 30.98 -13.06 0.50
C ASP A 127 31.04 -14.31 1.39
N THR A 128 30.86 -14.13 2.70
CA THR A 128 30.77 -15.23 3.68
C THR A 128 29.47 -16.02 3.60
N ARG A 129 28.43 -15.46 2.97
CA ARG A 129 27.07 -16.03 2.84
C ARG A 129 26.74 -16.45 1.40
N ASN A 130 27.73 -16.46 0.51
CA ASN A 130 27.59 -16.85 -0.91
C ASN A 130 27.08 -18.30 -1.14
N ARG A 131 27.08 -19.15 -0.10
CA ARG A 131 26.52 -20.52 -0.13
C ARG A 131 25.03 -20.60 0.22
N CYS A 132 24.40 -19.49 0.61
CA CYS A 132 22.96 -19.49 0.92
C CYS A 132 22.13 -19.56 -0.37
N SER A 133 21.09 -20.40 -0.38
CA SER A 133 20.15 -20.41 -1.50
C SER A 133 19.38 -19.09 -1.58
N VAL A 134 19.03 -18.66 -2.80
CA VAL A 134 18.19 -17.48 -3.03
C VAL A 134 16.86 -17.55 -2.26
N ASN A 135 16.26 -18.75 -2.16
CA ASN A 135 15.02 -18.96 -1.41
C ASN A 135 15.18 -18.70 0.10
N LEU A 136 16.34 -19.05 0.66
CA LEU A 136 16.63 -18.77 2.07
C LEU A 136 16.77 -17.27 2.31
N ILE A 137 17.53 -16.57 1.46
CA ILE A 137 17.71 -15.12 1.55
C ILE A 137 16.38 -14.39 1.39
N LYS A 138 15.54 -14.79 0.42
CA LYS A 138 14.20 -14.25 0.24
C LYS A 138 13.34 -14.42 1.49
N SER A 139 13.37 -15.60 2.10
CA SER A 139 12.60 -15.89 3.32
C SER A 139 13.08 -15.05 4.51
N GLU A 140 14.41 -14.88 4.66
CA GLU A 140 14.98 -14.04 5.71
C GLU A 140 14.58 -12.56 5.55
N ILE A 141 14.65 -12.02 4.33
CA ILE A 141 14.20 -10.66 4.02
C ILE A 141 12.71 -10.51 4.35
N GLN A 142 11.87 -11.47 3.97
CA GLN A 142 10.45 -11.44 4.31
C GLN A 142 10.21 -11.40 5.82
N VAL A 143 10.95 -12.18 6.61
CA VAL A 143 10.85 -12.13 8.07
C VAL A 143 11.28 -10.76 8.59
N LYS A 144 12.45 -10.25 8.18
CA LYS A 144 12.94 -8.94 8.64
C LYS A 144 12.07 -7.77 8.22
N SER A 145 11.40 -7.84 7.07
CA SER A 145 10.52 -6.78 6.59
C SER A 145 9.13 -6.79 7.23
N ASN A 146 8.60 -7.95 7.59
CA ASN A 146 7.23 -8.06 8.12
C ASN A 146 7.16 -8.07 9.65
N PHE A 147 8.23 -8.43 10.35
CA PHE A 147 8.27 -8.43 11.81
C PHE A 147 9.13 -7.26 12.32
N THR A 148 8.54 -6.41 13.14
CA THR A 148 9.24 -5.33 13.86
C THR A 148 9.83 -5.80 15.19
N PHE A 149 9.78 -7.11 15.46
CA PHE A 149 10.23 -7.72 16.69
C PHE A 149 11.75 -7.70 16.82
N SER A 150 12.24 -7.50 18.05
CA SER A 150 13.62 -7.86 18.37
C SER A 150 13.82 -9.37 18.20
N CYS A 151 15.07 -9.84 18.08
CA CYS A 151 15.35 -11.28 18.01
C CYS A 151 14.76 -12.05 19.22
N LYS A 152 14.76 -11.43 20.40
CA LYS A 152 14.21 -12.01 21.63
C LYS A 152 12.68 -12.13 21.57
N ASP A 153 12.02 -11.08 21.10
CA ASP A 153 10.56 -11.05 20.98
C ASP A 153 10.09 -12.00 19.87
N PHE A 154 10.82 -12.03 18.75
CA PHE A 154 10.57 -12.96 17.66
C PHE A 154 10.72 -14.41 18.11
N TYR A 155 11.79 -14.73 18.85
CA TYR A 155 11.96 -16.06 19.45
C TYR A 155 10.78 -16.42 20.36
N THR A 156 10.42 -15.51 21.28
CA THR A 156 9.32 -15.71 22.23
C THR A 156 7.98 -15.90 21.52
N TYR A 157 7.76 -15.18 20.42
CA TYR A 157 6.59 -15.32 19.56
C TYR A 157 6.58 -16.69 18.86
N VAL A 158 7.66 -17.07 18.19
CA VAL A 158 7.74 -18.32 17.42
C VAL A 158 7.62 -19.56 18.31
N VAL A 159 8.18 -19.54 19.53
CA VAL A 159 8.08 -20.67 20.47
C VAL A 159 6.64 -20.96 20.89
N LYS A 160 5.77 -19.94 20.90
CA LYS A 160 4.35 -20.09 21.23
C LYS A 160 3.52 -20.67 20.08
N GLU A 161 4.01 -20.57 18.84
CA GLU A 161 3.33 -21.07 17.64
C GLU A 161 3.55 -22.57 17.41
N LYS A 162 2.89 -23.39 18.24
CA LYS A 162 3.02 -24.86 18.21
C LYS A 162 2.72 -25.47 16.83
N VAL A 163 1.77 -24.90 16.08
CA VAL A 163 1.41 -25.39 14.74
C VAL A 163 2.56 -25.18 13.76
N LEU A 164 3.18 -24.00 13.77
CA LEU A 164 4.36 -23.68 12.95
C LEU A 164 5.52 -24.61 13.30
N LEU A 165 5.83 -24.77 14.59
CA LEU A 165 6.93 -25.61 15.06
C LEU A 165 6.74 -27.08 14.67
N ASN A 166 5.52 -27.60 14.79
CA ASN A 166 5.21 -28.96 14.38
C ASN A 166 5.34 -29.14 12.87
N ALA A 167 4.92 -28.16 12.06
CA ALA A 167 5.03 -28.21 10.61
C ALA A 167 6.49 -28.16 10.13
N VAL A 168 7.33 -27.32 10.76
CA VAL A 168 8.77 -27.26 10.49
C VAL A 168 9.43 -28.61 10.79
N ARG A 169 9.05 -29.27 11.88
CA ARG A 169 9.57 -30.60 12.27
C ARG A 169 9.10 -31.73 11.36
N SER A 170 7.87 -31.66 10.83
CA SER A 170 7.23 -32.80 10.18
C SER A 170 7.57 -32.96 8.68
N ASN A 171 8.58 -32.27 8.15
CA ASN A 171 8.86 -32.16 6.70
C ASN A 171 7.65 -31.73 5.82
N LYS A 172 6.54 -31.31 6.43
CA LYS A 172 5.32 -30.84 5.73
C LYS A 172 5.48 -29.36 5.41
N LYS A 173 6.23 -29.06 4.37
CA LYS A 173 6.42 -27.67 3.91
C LYS A 173 5.11 -27.06 3.39
N TYR A 174 4.74 -25.91 3.97
CA TYR A 174 3.75 -24.91 3.49
C TYR A 174 2.25 -25.24 3.45
N LYS A 175 1.78 -26.43 3.88
CA LYS A 175 0.33 -26.76 3.90
C LYS A 175 -0.36 -26.56 5.26
N PHE A 176 0.33 -26.01 6.25
CA PHE A 176 -0.17 -25.97 7.64
C PHE A 176 -1.05 -24.75 7.97
N LYS A 177 -0.92 -23.63 7.24
CA LYS A 177 -1.83 -22.50 7.38
C LYS A 177 -3.12 -22.80 6.60
N LYS A 178 -4.24 -22.93 7.30
CA LYS A 178 -5.56 -22.80 6.68
C LYS A 178 -5.69 -21.37 6.13
N LYS A 179 -6.40 -21.19 5.01
CA LYS A 179 -6.76 -19.85 4.53
C LYS A 179 -7.40 -19.10 5.71
N PRO A 180 -6.98 -17.86 6.01
CA PRO A 180 -7.75 -17.07 6.95
C PRO A 180 -9.16 -16.92 6.39
N GLU A 181 -10.19 -17.18 7.20
CA GLU A 181 -11.45 -16.45 7.02
C GLU A 181 -11.08 -14.98 6.98
N ALA A 182 -11.58 -14.27 5.98
CA ALA A 182 -11.30 -12.86 5.78
C ALA A 182 -11.39 -12.16 7.14
N LEU A 183 -10.29 -11.53 7.57
CA LEU A 183 -10.34 -10.58 8.66
C LEU A 183 -11.47 -9.60 8.30
N PRO A 184 -12.43 -9.33 9.21
CA PRO A 184 -13.40 -8.27 8.96
C PRO A 184 -12.59 -7.00 8.73
N CYS A 185 -12.67 -6.53 7.48
CA CYS A 185 -12.07 -5.29 7.01
C CYS A 185 -12.59 -4.11 7.84
#